data_AF-A0A2X3CUW8-F1
#
_entry.id   AF-A0A2X3CUW8-F1
#
_cell.length_a   1.000
_cell.length_b   1.000
_cell.length_c   1.000
_cell.angle_alpha   90.00
_cell.angle_beta   90.00
_cell.angle_gamma   90.00
#
_symmetry.space_group_name_H-M   'P 1'
#
loop_
_entity.id
_entity.type
_entity.pdbx_description
1 polymer ?
#
loop_
_entity_poly.entity_id
_entity_poly.type
_entity_poly.pdbx_seq_one_letter_code
_entity_poly.pdbx_strand_id
1 'polypeptide(L)'
;MKLFCPIYAPAEFIPVKGKGSRVWDQQGKEYIDFAGGIAVTALGHCHPALVAALHQQGETLWHTSNVFTNEPALRLGRKLVEATFAERVVFMNSGTEANETAFKLARHYAVTRHSPYKTKIIAFHNAFHGRSLFTVSVGGQPKYSDGFGPKPADIVHVPLQRSAGGKSGDG
;
A
#
# COMPACT_ATOMS: atom_id res chain seq x y z
N MET A 1 -13.99 6.81 -25.10
CA MET A 1 -13.29 6.38 -23.87
C MET A 1 -11.98 7.18 -23.69
N LYS A 2 -12.06 8.51 -23.47
CA LYS A 2 -10.90 9.41 -23.27
C LYS A 2 -11.05 10.26 -22.00
N LEU A 3 -11.62 9.66 -20.94
CA LEU A 3 -11.82 10.37 -19.66
C LEU A 3 -10.59 10.26 -18.75
N PHE A 4 -9.77 9.23 -18.91
CA PHE A 4 -8.65 8.95 -18.01
C PHE A 4 -7.31 9.39 -18.59
N CYS A 5 -6.42 9.90 -17.73
CA CYS A 5 -5.02 10.09 -18.08
C CYS A 5 -4.40 8.76 -18.53
N PRO A 6 -3.52 8.74 -19.55
CA PRO A 6 -2.99 7.52 -20.17
C PRO A 6 -1.87 6.87 -19.34
N ILE A 7 -2.10 6.68 -18.04
CA ILE A 7 -1.16 6.05 -17.11
C ILE A 7 -1.43 4.54 -16.91
N TYR A 8 -2.55 4.06 -17.43
CA TYR A 8 -2.96 2.66 -17.39
C TYR A 8 -3.25 2.13 -18.79
N ALA A 9 -2.94 0.85 -19.01
CA ALA A 9 -3.37 0.08 -20.18
C ALA A 9 -4.40 -0.95 -19.70
N PRO A 10 -5.71 -0.63 -19.70
CA PRO A 10 -6.73 -1.54 -19.22
C PRO A 10 -6.88 -2.76 -20.15
N ALA A 11 -7.38 -3.87 -19.60
CA ALA A 11 -7.84 -5.00 -20.41
C ALA A 11 -9.03 -4.60 -21.30
N GLU A 12 -9.29 -5.38 -22.35
CA GLU A 12 -10.37 -5.10 -23.32
C GLU A 12 -11.78 -5.37 -22.76
N PHE A 13 -11.89 -5.96 -21.56
CA PHE A 13 -13.17 -6.22 -20.90
C PHE A 13 -13.33 -5.38 -19.62
N ILE A 14 -14.58 -5.10 -19.26
CA ILE A 14 -14.92 -4.22 -18.13
C ILE A 14 -15.71 -5.03 -17.08
N PRO A 15 -15.11 -5.34 -15.92
CA PRO A 15 -15.81 -5.92 -14.78
C PRO A 15 -16.98 -5.04 -14.30
N VAL A 16 -18.16 -5.64 -14.06
CA VAL A 16 -19.35 -4.93 -13.54
C VAL A 16 -19.96 -5.57 -12.29
N LYS A 17 -19.61 -6.82 -11.99
CA LYS A 17 -20.09 -7.53 -10.80
C LYS A 17 -19.02 -8.46 -10.26
N GLY A 18 -18.90 -8.53 -8.94
CA GLY A 18 -18.05 -9.53 -8.26
C GLY A 18 -18.81 -10.21 -7.12
N LYS A 19 -18.53 -11.49 -6.90
CA LYS A 19 -19.02 -12.27 -5.74
C LYS A 19 -18.02 -13.35 -5.37
N GLY A 20 -17.47 -13.29 -4.16
CA GLY A 20 -16.38 -14.19 -3.75
C GLY A 20 -15.19 -14.04 -4.70
N SER A 21 -14.68 -15.14 -5.24
CA SER A 21 -13.58 -15.14 -6.22
C SER A 21 -14.07 -15.21 -7.68
N ARG A 22 -15.29 -14.75 -7.96
CA ARG A 22 -15.87 -14.69 -9.32
C ARG A 22 -16.20 -13.26 -9.71
N VAL A 23 -15.95 -12.92 -10.98
CA VAL A 23 -16.19 -11.60 -11.57
C VAL A 23 -16.94 -11.77 -12.90
N TRP A 24 -17.89 -10.89 -13.20
CA TRP A 24 -18.61 -10.84 -14.47
C TRP A 24 -18.39 -9.50 -15.15
N ASP A 25 -18.20 -9.52 -16.47
CA ASP A 25 -18.04 -8.31 -17.29
C ASP A 25 -19.38 -7.79 -17.88
N GLN A 26 -19.31 -6.67 -18.61
CA GLN A 26 -20.48 -6.05 -19.27
C GLN A 26 -21.19 -6.97 -20.26
N GLN A 27 -20.50 -7.96 -20.82
CA GLN A 27 -21.06 -8.95 -21.75
C GLN A 27 -21.59 -10.18 -21.01
N GLY A 28 -21.50 -10.22 -19.68
CA GLY A 28 -21.93 -11.32 -18.84
C GLY A 28 -20.94 -12.49 -18.77
N LYS A 29 -19.74 -12.35 -19.35
CA LYS A 29 -18.72 -13.39 -19.27
C LYS A 29 -18.15 -13.46 -17.85
N GLU A 30 -18.04 -14.69 -17.35
CA GLU A 30 -17.54 -14.96 -16.01
C GLU A 30 -16.04 -15.26 -16.01
N TYR A 31 -15.36 -14.79 -14.96
CA TYR A 31 -13.94 -15.01 -14.68
C TYR A 31 -13.77 -15.51 -13.24
N ILE A 32 -12.82 -16.43 -13.04
CA ILE A 32 -12.30 -16.75 -11.71
C ILE A 32 -11.18 -15.75 -11.40
N ASP A 33 -11.31 -15.01 -10.30
CA ASP A 33 -10.36 -13.97 -9.90
C ASP A 33 -9.24 -14.54 -9.03
N PHE A 34 -8.08 -14.77 -9.65
CA PHE A 34 -6.82 -15.09 -8.98
C PHE A 34 -5.90 -13.87 -8.81
N ALA A 35 -6.33 -12.68 -9.25
CA ALA A 35 -5.55 -11.46 -9.13
C ALA A 35 -5.90 -10.68 -7.85
N GLY A 36 -7.16 -10.74 -7.43
CA GLY A 36 -7.68 -10.06 -6.24
C GLY A 36 -7.51 -8.54 -6.30
N GLY A 37 -7.54 -7.95 -7.50
CA GLY A 37 -7.25 -6.53 -7.69
C GLY A 37 -5.85 -6.13 -7.22
N ILE A 38 -4.84 -6.98 -7.46
CA ILE A 38 -3.48 -6.85 -6.92
C ILE A 38 -3.48 -7.08 -5.40
N ALA A 39 -3.96 -8.26 -4.99
CA ALA A 39 -4.01 -8.72 -3.59
C ALA A 39 -4.80 -7.79 -2.62
N VAL A 40 -5.72 -6.98 -3.13
CA VAL A 40 -6.58 -6.08 -2.35
C VAL A 40 -7.79 -6.82 -1.79
N THR A 41 -8.52 -7.57 -2.62
CA THR A 41 -9.75 -8.26 -2.23
C THR A 41 -9.48 -9.59 -1.52
N ALA A 42 -8.76 -9.54 -0.39
CA ALA A 42 -8.32 -10.71 0.36
C ALA A 42 -9.47 -11.63 0.87
N LEU A 43 -10.70 -11.09 0.99
CA LEU A 43 -11.91 -11.84 1.36
C LEU A 43 -12.90 -12.02 0.18
N GLY A 44 -12.44 -11.75 -1.04
CA GLY A 44 -13.25 -11.76 -2.25
C GLY A 44 -14.15 -10.53 -2.39
N HIS A 45 -14.84 -10.47 -3.52
CA HIS A 45 -15.77 -9.39 -3.87
C HIS A 45 -17.09 -9.50 -3.10
N CYS A 46 -17.57 -8.38 -2.59
CA CYS A 46 -18.85 -8.27 -1.88
C CYS A 46 -19.05 -9.31 -0.75
N HIS A 47 -18.00 -9.55 0.04
CA HIS A 47 -18.08 -10.46 1.19
C HIS A 47 -19.19 -10.00 2.16
N PRO A 48 -20.17 -10.85 2.54
CA PRO A 48 -21.36 -10.43 3.28
C PRO A 48 -21.06 -9.67 4.58
N ALA A 49 -20.05 -10.10 5.34
CA ALA A 49 -19.66 -9.41 6.57
C ALA A 49 -19.08 -8.00 6.33
N LEU A 50 -18.36 -7.78 5.22
CA LEU A 50 -17.79 -6.46 4.89
C LEU A 50 -18.88 -5.52 4.38
N VAL A 51 -19.79 -6.04 3.55
CA VAL A 51 -20.95 -5.27 3.06
C VAL A 51 -21.83 -4.84 4.23
N ALA A 52 -22.16 -5.75 5.17
CA ALA A 52 -22.94 -5.41 6.34
C ALA A 52 -22.27 -4.34 7.22
N ALA A 53 -20.96 -4.47 7.48
CA ALA A 53 -20.21 -3.47 8.25
C ALA A 53 -20.18 -2.09 7.56
N LEU A 54 -20.02 -2.06 6.23
CA LEU A 54 -20.07 -0.84 5.44
C LEU A 54 -21.43 -0.15 5.53
N HIS A 55 -22.52 -0.90 5.32
CA HIS A 55 -23.88 -0.36 5.41
C HIS A 55 -24.18 0.19 6.82
N GLN A 56 -23.93 -0.62 7.85
CA GLN A 56 -24.22 -0.23 9.23
C GLN A 56 -23.44 1.04 9.65
N GLN A 57 -22.14 1.10 9.37
CA GLN A 57 -21.34 2.28 9.70
C GLN A 57 -21.71 3.48 8.80
N GLY A 58 -22.07 3.21 7.54
CA GLY A 58 -22.50 4.22 6.58
C GLY A 58 -23.80 4.92 6.95
N GLU A 59 -24.70 4.23 7.66
CA GLU A 59 -25.92 4.83 8.21
C GLU A 59 -25.67 5.57 9.54
N THR A 60 -24.45 5.46 10.09
CA THR A 60 -24.09 6.03 11.39
C THR A 60 -23.18 7.26 11.26
N LEU A 61 -21.96 7.11 10.72
CA LEU A 61 -20.95 8.17 10.66
C LEU A 61 -19.80 7.81 9.71
N TRP A 62 -19.43 8.73 8.81
CA TRP A 62 -18.37 8.51 7.80
C TRP A 62 -17.05 9.20 8.16
N HIS A 63 -17.09 10.50 8.46
CA HIS A 63 -15.88 11.31 8.61
C HIS A 63 -16.08 12.47 9.57
N THR A 64 -15.12 12.66 10.48
CA THR A 64 -15.09 13.74 11.49
C THR A 64 -13.75 14.46 11.56
N SER A 65 -12.86 14.25 10.58
CA SER A 65 -11.43 14.62 10.65
C SER A 65 -10.69 13.98 11.84
N ASN A 66 -9.41 14.33 12.03
CA ASN A 66 -8.60 13.90 13.18
C ASN A 66 -8.64 14.90 14.36
N VAL A 67 -9.46 15.96 14.29
CA VAL A 67 -9.77 16.79 15.48
C VAL A 67 -10.47 15.93 16.54
N PHE A 68 -11.24 14.93 16.10
CA PHE A 68 -11.89 13.94 16.95
C PHE A 68 -11.31 12.55 16.70
N THR A 69 -11.32 11.71 17.74
CA THR A 69 -11.19 10.26 17.55
C THR A 69 -12.56 9.64 17.25
N ASN A 70 -12.59 8.35 16.91
CA ASN A 70 -13.84 7.59 16.73
C ASN A 70 -13.68 6.13 17.17
N GLU A 71 -14.78 5.53 17.61
CA GLU A 71 -14.79 4.16 18.15
C GLU A 71 -14.31 3.10 17.13
N PRO A 72 -14.69 3.13 15.83
CA PRO A 72 -14.15 2.18 14.86
C PRO A 72 -12.62 2.21 14.77
N ALA A 73 -12.01 3.39 14.69
CA ALA A 73 -10.56 3.55 14.64
C ALA A 73 -9.88 3.03 15.93
N LEU A 74 -10.42 3.36 17.11
CA LEU A 74 -9.89 2.87 18.38
C LEU A 74 -9.97 1.34 18.50
N ARG A 75 -11.09 0.73 18.09
CA ARG A 75 -11.26 -0.73 18.09
C ARG A 75 -10.30 -1.42 17.14
N LEU A 76 -10.13 -0.91 15.92
CA LEU A 76 -9.19 -1.45 14.96
C LEU A 76 -7.74 -1.31 15.46
N GLY A 77 -7.40 -0.15 16.00
CA GLY A 77 -6.05 0.11 16.53
C GLY A 77 -5.71 -0.81 17.69
N ARG A 78 -6.65 -1.04 18.61
CA ARG A 78 -6.48 -1.99 19.70
C ARG A 78 -6.21 -3.41 19.18
N LYS A 79 -7.02 -3.90 18.23
CA LYS A 79 -6.83 -5.24 17.65
C LYS A 79 -5.45 -5.40 17.01
N LEU A 80 -4.95 -4.38 16.32
CA LEU A 80 -3.62 -4.40 15.71
C LEU A 80 -2.51 -4.42 16.76
N VAL A 81 -2.62 -3.59 17.81
CA VAL A 81 -1.67 -3.57 18.92
C VAL A 81 -1.64 -4.90 19.66
N GLU A 82 -2.79 -5.50 19.94
CA GLU A 82 -2.88 -6.79 20.65
C GLU A 82 -2.33 -7.96 19.82
N ALA A 83 -2.41 -7.91 18.49
CA ALA A 83 -2.00 -8.99 17.60
C ALA A 83 -0.57 -8.86 17.04
N THR A 84 0.15 -7.79 17.33
CA THR A 84 1.46 -7.50 16.71
C THR A 84 2.46 -6.91 17.72
N PHE A 85 3.65 -6.52 17.25
CA PHE A 85 4.65 -5.82 18.08
C PHE A 85 4.29 -4.34 18.33
N ALA A 86 3.27 -3.81 17.64
CA ALA A 86 2.99 -2.39 17.65
C ALA A 86 2.42 -1.95 18.99
N GLU A 87 2.90 -0.80 19.50
CA GLU A 87 2.31 -0.14 20.68
C GLU A 87 1.38 1.02 20.28
N ARG A 88 1.55 1.55 19.07
CA ARG A 88 0.81 2.69 18.52
C ARG A 88 0.59 2.48 17.02
N VAL A 89 -0.51 3.04 16.51
CA VAL A 89 -0.87 2.98 15.08
C VAL A 89 -1.34 4.35 14.58
N VAL A 90 -1.20 4.57 13.28
CA VAL A 90 -1.78 5.69 12.52
C VAL A 90 -2.50 5.11 11.32
N PHE A 91 -3.72 5.58 11.05
CA PHE A 91 -4.51 5.15 9.89
C PHE A 91 -4.38 6.16 8.74
N MET A 92 -4.14 5.64 7.54
CA MET A 92 -4.02 6.38 6.28
C MET A 92 -4.91 5.70 5.22
N ASN A 93 -4.98 6.28 4.02
CA ASN A 93 -5.93 5.85 2.99
C ASN A 93 -5.29 4.95 1.92
N SER A 94 -3.96 4.87 1.87
CA SER A 94 -3.23 4.04 0.90
C SER A 94 -1.90 3.54 1.44
N GLY A 95 -1.35 2.50 0.79
CA GLY A 95 0.00 2.02 1.08
C GLY A 95 1.08 3.08 0.86
N THR A 96 0.90 3.97 -0.13
CA THR A 96 1.79 5.11 -0.37
C THR A 96 1.83 6.04 0.84
N GLU A 97 0.69 6.42 1.40
CA GLU A 97 0.60 7.30 2.57
C GLU A 97 1.12 6.65 3.86
N ALA A 98 0.90 5.34 4.02
CA ALA A 98 1.46 4.58 5.12
C ALA A 98 3.00 4.56 5.05
N ASN A 99 3.57 4.34 3.87
CA ASN A 99 5.02 4.37 3.65
C ASN A 99 5.61 5.79 3.82
N GLU A 100 4.94 6.84 3.33
CA GLU A 100 5.32 8.23 3.61
C GLU A 100 5.41 8.50 5.12
N THR A 101 4.39 8.08 5.88
CA THR A 101 4.38 8.21 7.34
C THR A 101 5.55 7.47 7.97
N ALA A 102 5.82 6.23 7.55
CA ALA A 102 6.93 5.43 8.05
C ALA A 102 8.30 6.07 7.76
N PHE A 103 8.54 6.52 6.53
CA PHE A 103 9.81 7.15 6.14
C PHE A 103 10.03 8.49 6.83
N LYS A 104 8.98 9.31 6.97
CA LYS A 104 9.03 10.57 7.72
C LYS A 104 9.27 10.34 9.20
N LEU A 105 8.60 9.35 9.80
CA LEU A 105 8.80 8.99 11.20
C LEU A 105 10.23 8.50 11.47
N ALA A 106 10.76 7.62 10.61
CA ALA A 106 12.14 7.14 10.74
C ALA A 106 13.17 8.26 10.63
N ARG A 107 13.01 9.16 9.64
CA ARG A 107 13.84 10.36 9.48
C ARG A 107 13.74 11.28 10.70
N HIS A 108 12.53 11.60 11.15
CA HIS A 108 12.32 12.51 12.29
C HIS A 108 12.85 11.92 13.60
N TYR A 109 12.67 10.61 13.83
CA TYR A 109 13.25 9.91 14.96
C TYR A 109 14.78 10.02 14.95
N ALA A 110 15.43 9.76 13.81
CA ALA A 110 16.88 9.87 13.70
C ALA A 110 17.39 11.29 13.97
N VAL A 111 16.70 12.31 13.45
CA VAL A 111 17.01 13.73 13.66
C VAL A 111 16.91 14.10 15.15
N THR A 112 15.83 13.69 15.81
CA THR A 112 15.53 14.09 17.20
C THR A 112 16.26 13.26 18.26
N ARG A 113 16.64 12.02 17.95
CA ARG A 113 17.30 11.12 18.91
C ARG A 113 18.79 10.97 18.72
N HIS A 114 19.32 11.31 17.54
CA HIS A 114 20.73 11.10 17.24
C HIS A 114 21.39 12.33 16.65
N SER A 115 21.06 12.67 15.39
CA SER A 115 21.72 13.78 14.69
C SER A 115 20.88 14.22 13.49
N PRO A 116 20.81 15.53 13.20
CA PRO A 116 20.15 16.02 11.99
C PRO A 116 20.80 15.49 10.70
N TYR A 117 22.04 14.99 10.78
CA TYR A 117 22.78 14.44 9.64
C TYR A 117 22.57 12.92 9.45
N LYS A 118 21.82 12.23 10.33
CA LYS A 118 21.52 10.80 10.20
C LYS A 118 20.32 10.58 9.26
N THR A 119 20.53 10.77 7.96
CA THR A 119 19.47 10.85 6.94
C THR A 119 19.39 9.68 5.95
N LYS A 120 20.44 8.85 5.84
CA LYS A 120 20.51 7.77 4.86
C LYS A 120 19.39 6.74 5.07
N ILE A 121 18.64 6.45 4.00
CA ILE A 121 17.68 5.36 3.89
C ILE A 121 18.28 4.30 2.97
N ILE A 122 18.39 3.07 3.44
CA ILE A 122 18.82 1.94 2.61
C ILE A 122 17.56 1.22 2.12
N ALA A 123 17.46 1.04 0.80
CA ALA A 123 16.36 0.34 0.13
C ALA A 123 16.91 -0.68 -0.86
N PHE A 124 16.02 -1.43 -1.51
CA PHE A 124 16.42 -2.55 -2.37
C PHE A 124 16.07 -2.31 -3.83
N HIS A 125 16.90 -2.82 -4.74
CA HIS A 125 16.54 -2.90 -6.16
C HIS A 125 15.23 -3.68 -6.35
N ASN A 126 14.44 -3.28 -7.34
CA ASN A 126 13.10 -3.80 -7.67
C ASN A 126 12.00 -3.53 -6.65
N ALA A 127 12.28 -2.88 -5.51
CA ALA A 127 11.28 -2.54 -4.51
C ALA A 127 10.17 -1.63 -5.04
N PHE A 128 8.96 -1.76 -4.49
CA PHE A 128 7.82 -0.90 -4.77
C PHE A 128 7.20 -0.42 -3.46
N HIS A 129 7.20 0.90 -3.23
CA HIS A 129 6.69 1.52 -2.00
C HIS A 129 5.57 2.55 -2.22
N GLY A 130 5.14 2.74 -3.47
CA GLY A 130 4.14 3.74 -3.82
C GLY A 130 4.57 4.62 -4.98
N ARG A 131 3.79 5.68 -5.21
CA ARG A 131 3.94 6.59 -6.37
C ARG A 131 4.09 8.06 -5.98
N SER A 132 4.12 8.41 -4.69
CA SER A 132 4.54 9.76 -4.29
C SER A 132 6.03 9.95 -4.60
N LEU A 133 6.48 11.21 -4.76
CA LEU A 133 7.87 11.48 -5.13
C LEU A 133 8.89 10.86 -4.16
N PHE A 134 8.60 10.85 -2.85
CA PHE A 134 9.49 10.23 -1.87
C PHE A 134 9.40 8.71 -1.92
N THR A 135 8.20 8.12 -1.90
CA THR A 135 8.04 6.66 -1.90
C THR A 135 8.55 5.99 -3.17
N VAL A 136 8.37 6.62 -4.34
CA VAL A 136 8.89 6.09 -5.60
C VAL A 136 10.41 6.22 -5.71
N SER A 137 11.00 7.23 -5.05
CA SER A 137 12.46 7.39 -4.93
C SER A 137 13.07 6.37 -3.97
N VAL A 138 12.36 6.03 -2.89
CA VAL A 138 12.75 4.90 -2.00
C VAL A 138 12.55 3.56 -2.71
N GLY A 139 11.54 3.46 -3.59
CA GLY A 139 11.37 2.33 -4.51
C GLY A 139 12.61 2.07 -5.38
N GLY A 140 12.79 0.83 -5.80
CA GLY A 140 14.02 0.34 -6.45
C GLY A 140 13.94 0.23 -7.96
N GLN A 141 13.07 1.01 -8.63
CA GLN A 141 12.82 0.92 -10.07
C GLN A 141 12.97 2.30 -10.72
N PRO A 142 14.16 2.66 -11.28
CA PRO A 142 14.43 3.98 -11.86
C PRO A 142 13.40 4.44 -12.90
N LYS A 143 12.91 3.51 -13.72
CA LYS A 143 11.84 3.75 -14.71
C LYS A 143 10.57 4.41 -14.14
N TYR A 144 10.33 4.33 -12.84
CA TYR A 144 9.16 4.92 -12.19
C TYR A 144 9.49 6.22 -11.43
N SER A 145 10.76 6.53 -11.16
CA SER A 145 11.18 7.70 -10.40
C SER A 145 11.91 8.77 -11.23
N ASP A 146 12.27 8.46 -12.47
CA ASP A 146 12.89 9.42 -13.39
C ASP A 146 11.85 10.33 -14.08
N GLY A 147 12.24 11.56 -14.42
CA GLY A 147 11.40 12.52 -15.14
C GLY A 147 10.56 13.48 -14.29
N PHE A 148 10.69 13.45 -12.96
CA PHE A 148 9.89 14.27 -12.02
C PHE A 148 10.68 15.39 -11.32
N GLY A 149 11.85 15.78 -11.86
CA GLY A 149 12.74 16.78 -11.24
C GLY A 149 13.64 16.20 -10.14
N PRO A 150 14.22 17.06 -9.27
CA PRO A 150 15.11 16.62 -8.19
C PRO A 150 14.41 15.68 -7.20
N LYS A 151 14.96 14.48 -7.03
CA LYS A 151 14.45 13.47 -6.09
C LYS A 151 14.87 13.81 -4.64
N PRO A 152 14.06 13.45 -3.62
CA PRO A 152 14.52 13.44 -2.24
C PRO A 152 15.79 12.61 -2.09
N ALA A 153 16.86 13.22 -1.57
CA ALA A 153 18.19 12.63 -1.50
C ALA A 153 18.36 11.65 -0.32
N ASP A 154 19.59 11.16 -0.16
CA ASP A 154 20.02 10.21 0.89
C ASP A 154 19.24 8.89 0.89
N ILE A 155 19.02 8.35 -0.30
CA ILE A 155 18.47 7.01 -0.53
C ILE A 155 19.53 6.19 -1.27
N VAL A 156 19.87 5.02 -0.74
CA VAL A 156 20.86 4.11 -1.33
C VAL A 156 20.17 2.78 -1.60
N HIS A 157 20.24 2.32 -2.84
CA HIS A 157 19.72 1.01 -3.22
C HIS A 157 20.82 -0.04 -3.22
N VAL A 158 20.50 -1.20 -2.65
CA VAL A 158 21.37 -2.39 -2.68
C VAL A 158 20.60 -3.58 -3.25
N PRO A 159 21.27 -4.64 -3.74
CA PRO A 159 20.61 -5.89 -4.09
C PRO A 159 19.88 -6.47 -2.88
N LEU A 160 18.67 -7.00 -3.11
CA LEU A 160 18.01 -7.80 -2.09
C LEU A 160 18.84 -9.07 -1.88
N GLN A 161 19.50 -9.19 -0.73
CA GLN A 161 20.16 -10.43 -0.36
C GLN A 161 19.10 -11.52 -0.21
N ARG A 162 19.09 -12.49 -1.13
CA ARG A 162 18.58 -13.81 -0.80
C ARG A 162 19.62 -14.43 0.10
N SER A 163 19.28 -14.74 1.35
CA SER A 163 20.10 -15.64 2.14
C SER A 163 20.30 -16.90 1.30
N ALA A 164 21.55 -17.19 0.93
CA ALA A 164 21.90 -18.41 0.24
C ALA A 164 21.67 -19.58 1.21
N GLY A 165 20.47 -20.15 1.19
CA GLY A 165 20.28 -21.53 1.56
C GLY A 165 21.01 -22.38 0.52
N GLY A 166 22.25 -22.76 0.84
CA GLY A 166 23.05 -23.73 0.09
C GLY A 166 23.68 -23.19 -1.20
N LYS A 167 25.01 -23.15 -1.24
CA LYS A 167 25.71 -23.38 -2.50
C LYS A 167 25.37 -24.81 -2.93
N SER A 168 24.50 -24.99 -3.92
CA SER A 168 24.62 -26.12 -4.84
C SER A 168 25.34 -25.59 -6.07
N GLY A 169 26.50 -26.17 -6.37
CA GLY A 169 27.34 -25.77 -7.50
C GLY A 169 26.64 -25.99 -8.84
N ASP A 170 27.00 -25.13 -9.80
CA ASP A 170 27.59 -25.55 -11.08
C ASP A 170 27.97 -24.30 -11.88
N GLY A 171 29.18 -24.34 -12.45
CA GLY A 171 29.81 -23.28 -13.24
C GLY A 171 31.26 -23.05 -12.85
#